data_AF-A0A2V6RDL0-F1
#
_entry.id   AF-A0A2V6RDL0-F1
#
_cell.length_a   1.000
_cell.length_b   1.000
_cell.length_c   1.000
_cell.angle_alpha   90.00
_cell.angle_beta   90.00
_cell.angle_gamma   90.00
#
_symmetry.space_group_name_H-M   'P 1'
#
loop_
_entity.id
_entity.type
_entity.pdbx_description
1 polymer ?
#
loop_
_entity_poly.entity_id
_entity_poly.type
_entity_poly.pdbx_seq_one_letter_code
_entity_poly.pdbx_strand_id
1 'polypeptide(L)' 'ILTPGMTPLKAVHILELRFALNQVYQALRRPLPIYTDPTIVAGQTIFKASHIAELRIAVRALQ' A
#
# COMPACT_ATOMS: atom_id res chain seq x y z
N ILE A 1 14.93 4.50 7.87
CA ILE A 1 13.84 4.49 8.88
C ILE A 1 12.86 5.58 8.46
N LEU A 2 11.56 5.30 8.40
CA LEU A 2 10.56 6.35 8.16
C LEU A 2 10.21 6.96 9.52
N THR A 3 10.56 8.22 9.72
CA THR A 3 10.28 8.94 10.96
C THR A 3 8.87 9.53 10.89
N PRO A 4 7.96 9.22 11.84
CA PRO A 4 6.63 9.84 11.88
C PRO A 4 6.73 11.37 11.91
N GLY A 5 5.92 12.06 11.11
CA GLY A 5 5.84 13.53 11.11
C GLY A 5 6.88 14.29 10.27
N MET A 6 7.91 13.64 9.73
CA MET A 6 8.94 14.32 8.89
C MET A 6 8.61 14.37 7.39
N THR A 7 7.80 13.43 6.92
CA THR A 7 7.27 13.42 5.55
C THR A 7 5.76 13.26 5.68
N PRO A 8 4.94 14.22 5.21
CA PRO A 8 3.50 14.02 5.15
C PRO A 8 3.22 12.96 4.08
N LEU A 9 3.30 11.69 4.46
CA LEU A 9 2.80 10.61 3.64
C LEU A 9 1.28 10.70 3.71
N LYS A 10 0.71 11.35 2.70
CA LYS A 10 -0.73 11.46 2.58
C LYS A 10 -1.30 10.06 2.29
N ALA A 11 -2.50 9.80 2.82
CA ALA A 11 -3.28 8.61 2.51
C ALA A 11 -3.34 8.30 1.00
N VAL A 12 -3.37 9.35 0.16
CA VAL A 12 -3.38 9.22 -1.30
C VAL A 12 -2.17 8.45 -1.85
N HIS A 13 -0.97 8.61 -1.29
CA HIS A 13 0.22 7.92 -1.80
C HIS A 13 0.12 6.40 -1.62
N ILE A 14 -0.49 5.92 -0.52
CA ILE A 14 -0.71 4.48 -0.34
C ILE A 14 -1.74 3.95 -1.31
N LEU A 15 -2.82 4.71 -1.55
CA LEU A 15 -3.84 4.34 -2.52
C LEU A 15 -3.24 4.24 -3.93
N GLU A 16 -2.41 5.20 -4.33
CA GLU A 16 -1.69 5.19 -5.62
C GLU A 16 -0.75 3.98 -5.74
N LEU A 17 0.04 3.69 -4.71
CA LEU A 17 0.93 2.53 -4.69
C LEU A 17 0.16 1.21 -4.77
N ARG A 18 -0.93 1.07 -4.01
CA ARG A 18 -1.80 -0.12 -4.07
C ARG A 18 -2.43 -0.28 -5.44
N PHE A 19 -2.90 0.81 -6.04
CA PHE A 19 -3.50 0.81 -7.37
C PHE A 19 -2.49 0.41 -8.44
N ALA A 20 -1.28 0.99 -8.43
CA ALA A 20 -0.22 0.63 -9.35
C ALA A 20 0.18 -0.86 -9.20
N LEU A 21 0.32 -1.34 -7.95
CA LEU A 21 0.66 -2.74 -7.71
C LEU A 21 -0.43 -3.70 -8.23
N ASN A 22 -1.70 -3.35 -8.04
CA ASN A 22 -2.82 -4.13 -8.56
C ASN A 22 -2.77 -4.25 -10.09
N GLN A 23 -2.41 -3.17 -10.81
CA GLN A 23 -2.22 -3.22 -12.26
C GLN A 23 -1.11 -4.18 -12.68
N VAL A 24 0.01 -4.21 -11.94
CA VAL A 24 1.10 -5.17 -12.20
C VAL A 24 0.63 -6.61 -11.99
N TYR A 25 -0.07 -6.88 -10.90
CA TYR A 25 -0.64 -8.20 -10.64
C TYR A 25 -1.63 -8.65 -11.73
N GLN A 26 -2.49 -7.74 -12.20
CA GLN A 26 -3.42 -8.01 -13.30
C GLN A 26 -2.69 -8.31 -14.61
N ALA A 27 -1.66 -7.52 -14.95
CA ALA A 27 -0.83 -7.75 -16.13
C ALA A 27 -0.15 -9.12 -16.10
N LEU A 28 0.25 -9.57 -14.90
CA LEU A 28 0.85 -10.89 -14.66
C LEU A 28 -0.18 -12.01 -14.44
N ARG A 29 -1.49 -11.72 -14.54
CA ARG A 29 -2.60 -12.65 -14.27
C ARG A 29 -2.50 -13.35 -12.90
N ARG A 30 -2.01 -12.63 -11.89
CA ARG A 30 -1.90 -13.13 -10.51
C ARG A 30 -3.07 -12.66 -9.65
N PRO A 31 -3.46 -13.43 -8.63
CA PRO A 31 -4.46 -13.00 -7.67
C PRO A 31 -4.00 -11.74 -6.93
N LEU A 32 -4.91 -10.77 -6.78
CA LEU A 32 -4.61 -9.47 -6.19
C LEU A 32 -4.22 -9.58 -4.70
N PRO A 33 -3.33 -8.71 -4.20
CA PRO A 33 -3.03 -8.62 -2.78
C PRO A 33 -4.27 -8.24 -1.96
N ILE A 34 -4.45 -8.89 -0.80
CA ILE A 34 -5.47 -8.52 0.18
C ILE A 34 -4.80 -7.63 1.24
N TYR A 35 -5.43 -6.51 1.55
CA TYR A 35 -4.95 -5.55 2.54
C TYR A 35 -5.80 -5.60 3.80
N THR A 36 -5.17 -5.52 4.98
CA THR A 36 -5.87 -5.58 6.27
C THR A 36 -6.84 -4.42 6.45
N ASP A 37 -6.41 -3.21 6.09
CA ASP A 37 -7.26 -2.03 6.05
C ASP A 37 -7.56 -1.70 4.57
N PRO A 38 -8.67 -2.20 3.99
CA PRO A 38 -8.96 -2.01 2.56
C PRO A 38 -9.33 -0.56 2.24
N THR A 39 -9.98 0.13 3.18
CA THR A 39 -10.42 1.52 3.02
C THR A 39 -9.46 2.47 3.74
N ILE A 40 -8.83 3.38 2.98
CA ILE A 40 -8.00 4.45 3.54
C ILE A 40 -8.67 5.78 3.19
N VAL A 41 -9.15 6.48 4.22
CA VAL A 41 -9.80 7.79 4.11
C VAL A 41 -8.83 8.87 4.61
N ALA A 42 -8.54 9.86 3.77
CA ALA A 42 -7.66 10.97 4.14
C ALA A 42 -8.22 11.72 5.36
N GLY A 43 -7.36 11.97 6.35
CA GLY A 43 -7.75 12.66 7.59
C GLY A 43 -8.53 11.81 8.60
N GLN A 44 -8.87 10.55 8.27
CA GLN A 44 -9.59 9.65 9.19
C GLN A 44 -8.82 8.35 9.46
N THR A 45 -8.17 7.77 8.44
CA THR A 45 -7.39 6.55 8.63
C THR A 45 -6.03 6.90 9.21
N ILE A 46 -5.75 6.40 10.41
CA ILE A 46 -4.42 6.47 11.02
C ILE A 46 -3.45 5.64 10.17
N PHE A 47 -2.38 6.28 9.72
CA PHE A 47 -1.35 5.59 8.96
C PHE A 47 -0.58 4.60 9.84
N LYS A 48 -0.52 3.34 9.41
CA LYS A 48 0.14 2.25 10.14
C LYS A 48 1.35 1.74 9.38
N ALA A 49 2.37 1.30 10.11
CA ALA A 49 3.53 0.63 9.51
C ALA A 49 3.15 -0.63 8.70
N SER A 50 2.03 -1.28 9.05
CA SER A 50 1.50 -2.44 8.33
C SER A 50 1.19 -2.14 6.87
N HIS A 51 0.69 -0.94 6.52
CA HIS A 51 0.34 -0.60 5.14
C HIS A 51 1.56 -0.67 4.21
N ILE A 52 2.74 -0.27 4.69
CA ILE A 52 3.99 -0.38 3.93
C ILE A 52 4.54 -1.80 3.94
N ALA A 53 4.42 -2.51 5.06
CA ALA A 53 4.86 -3.89 5.16
C ALA A 53 4.12 -4.79 4.15
N GLU A 54 2.79 -4.64 4.05
CA GLU A 54 1.95 -5.35 3.07
C GLU A 54 2.37 -5.07 1.63
N LEU A 55 2.63 -3.80 1.28
CA LEU A 55 3.13 -3.41 -0.05
C LEU A 55 4.47 -4.09 -0.37
N ARG A 56 5.41 -4.11 0.58
CA ARG A 56 6.70 -4.78 0.38
C ARG A 56 6.56 -6.29 0.21
N ILE A 57 5.68 -6.93 0.97
CA ILE A 57 5.40 -8.36 0.86
C ILE A 57 4.82 -8.67 -0.52
N ALA A 58 3.84 -7.88 -0.98
CA ALA A 58 3.22 -8.07 -2.28
C ALA A 58 4.21 -7.85 -3.44
N VAL A 59 5.07 -6.82 -3.37
CA VAL A 59 6.13 -6.65 -4.38
C VAL A 59 7.10 -7.83 -4.41
N ARG A 60 7.53 -8.34 -3.24
CA ARG A 60 8.43 -9.51 -3.16
C ARG A 60 7.79 -10.78 -3.73
N ALA A 61 6.47 -10.93 -3.61
CA ALA A 61 5.76 -12.08 -4.16
C ALA A 61 5.67 -12.08 -5.70
N LEU A 62 6.10 -11.00 -6.36
CA LEU A 62 6.19 -10.92 -7.83
C LEU A 62 7.55 -11.32 -8.40
N GLN A 63 8.56 -11.50 -7.54
CA GLN A 63 9.89 -12.00 -7.90
C GLN A 63 9.93 -13.53 -7.82
#